data_AF-S1QYB6-F1
#
_entry.id   AF-S1QYB6-F1
#
_cell.length_a   1.000
_cell.length_b   1.000
_cell.length_c   1.000
_cell.angle_alpha   90.00
_cell.angle_beta   90.00
_cell.angle_gamma   90.00
#
_symmetry.space_group_name_H-M   'P 1'
#
loop_
_entity.id
_entity.type
_entity.pdbx_description
1 polymer ?
#
loop_
_entity_poly.entity_id
_entity_poly.type
_entity_poly.pdbx_seq_one_letter_code
_entity_poly.pdbx_strand_id
1 'polypeptide(L)'
;MEEMKVRKIGNSVGVILPKEFGLHPGDILSYRRENHLLIIDTSLAALEHDRELIEESFADFKKGLVVSEESLKMKFGKYGWQ
;
A
#
# COMPACT_ATOMS: atom_id res chain seq x y z
N MET A 1 -20.90 19.72 4.93
CA MET A 1 -19.45 19.81 5.17
C MET A 1 -19.20 19.07 6.47
N GLU A 2 -18.28 18.13 6.47
CA GLU A 2 -17.88 17.44 7.70
C GLU A 2 -16.80 18.26 8.41
N GLU A 3 -16.86 18.32 9.73
CA GLU A 3 -15.90 19.05 10.55
C GLU A 3 -14.88 18.08 11.13
N MET A 4 -13.60 18.46 11.09
CA MET A 4 -12.51 17.71 11.71
C MET A 4 -12.01 18.44 12.95
N LYS A 5 -11.85 17.70 14.05
CA LYS A 5 -11.31 18.26 15.29
C LYS A 5 -9.80 18.11 15.35
N VAL A 6 -9.10 19.23 15.53
CA VAL A 6 -7.65 19.24 15.81
C VAL A 6 -7.39 18.70 17.21
N ARG A 7 -6.39 17.82 17.34
CA ARG A 7 -5.95 17.23 18.61
C ARG A 7 -4.44 17.44 18.81
N LYS A 8 -4.02 17.49 20.08
CA LYS A 8 -2.60 17.51 20.44
C LYS A 8 -2.03 16.09 20.33
N ILE A 9 -0.91 15.93 19.62
CA ILE A 9 -0.16 14.68 19.47
C ILE A 9 1.29 14.98 19.86
N GLY A 10 1.68 14.63 21.09
CA GLY A 10 2.99 14.99 21.65
C GLY A 10 3.18 16.52 21.67
N ASN A 11 4.22 17.00 20.99
CA ASN A 11 4.51 18.43 20.82
C ASN A 11 3.92 19.03 19.53
N SER A 12 3.09 18.27 18.83
CA SER A 12 2.48 18.66 17.55
C SER A 12 0.96 18.69 17.64
N VAL A 13 0.33 19.20 16.59
CA VAL A 13 -1.11 19.11 16.36
C VAL A 13 -1.38 18.13 15.21
N GLY A 14 -2.47 17.39 15.30
CA GLY A 14 -2.91 16.48 14.26
C GLY A 14 -4.43 16.51 14.10
N VAL A 15 -4.90 15.93 13.01
CA VAL A 15 -6.33 15.72 12.72
C VAL A 15 -6.58 14.23 12.59
N ILE A 16 -7.81 13.81 12.89
CA ILE A 16 -8.25 12.44 12.62
C ILE A 16 -8.88 12.45 11.24
N LEU A 17 -8.29 11.66 10.33
CA LEU A 17 -8.81 11.48 8.98
C LEU A 17 -9.79 10.29 8.96
N PRO A 18 -10.92 10.39 8.26
CA PRO A 18 -11.86 9.27 8.08
C PRO A 18 -11.18 8.05 7.47
N LYS A 19 -11.65 6.85 7.83
CA LYS A 19 -11.13 5.59 7.27
C LYS A 19 -11.37 5.47 5.77
N GLU A 20 -12.40 6.13 5.25
CA GLU A 20 -12.69 6.14 3.81
C GLU A 20 -11.56 6.73 2.96
N PHE A 21 -10.62 7.48 3.56
CA PHE A 21 -9.46 8.02 2.84
C PHE A 21 -8.39 6.96 2.52
N GLY A 22 -8.53 5.73 3.03
CA GLY A 22 -7.65 4.61 2.68
C GLY A 22 -6.20 4.75 3.17
N LEU A 23 -5.97 5.61 4.16
CA LEU A 23 -4.64 5.89 4.69
C LEU A 23 -4.23 4.88 5.75
N HIS A 24 -2.98 4.45 5.69
CA HIS A 24 -2.36 3.50 6.61
C HIS A 24 -1.33 4.19 7.50
N PRO A 25 -1.08 3.66 8.73
CA PRO A 25 -0.02 4.17 9.58
C PRO A 25 1.35 4.07 8.89
N GLY A 26 2.02 5.21 8.71
CA GLY A 26 3.32 5.29 8.02
C GLY A 26 3.26 5.98 6.66
N ASP A 27 2.05 6.15 6.09
CA ASP A 27 1.86 6.84 4.82
C ASP A 27 2.41 8.27 4.86
N ILE A 28 3.13 8.64 3.80
CA ILE A 28 3.65 9.98 3.61
C ILE A 28 2.67 10.77 2.75
N LEU A 29 2.16 11.86 3.31
CA LEU A 29 1.24 12.77 2.63
C LEU A 29 1.93 14.07 2.28
N SER A 30 1.70 14.56 1.07
CA SER A 30 2.04 15.92 0.70
C SER A 30 0.88 16.84 1.09
N TYR A 31 1.20 18.07 1.49
CA TYR A 31 0.18 19.07 1.72
C TYR A 31 0.63 20.42 1.17
N ARG A 32 -0.33 21.24 0.80
CA ARG A 32 -0.12 22.65 0.49
C ARG A 32 -1.17 23.50 1.18
N ARG A 33 -0.76 24.71 1.56
CA ARG A 33 -1.65 25.68 2.19
C ARG A 33 -1.97 26.78 1.18
N GLU A 34 -3.26 26.98 0.93
CA GLU A 34 -3.78 28.06 0.11
C GLU A 34 -4.65 28.96 0.99
N ASN A 35 -4.09 30.07 1.47
CA ASN A 35 -4.73 30.98 2.43
C ASN A 35 -5.20 30.27 3.72
N HIS A 36 -6.50 29.97 3.79
CA HIS A 36 -7.18 29.31 4.91
C HIS A 36 -7.54 27.85 4.59
N LEU A 37 -7.19 27.37 3.39
CA LEU A 37 -7.39 25.99 2.97
C LEU A 37 -6.11 25.20 3.16
N LEU A 38 -6.26 24.01 3.74
CA LEU A 38 -5.24 22.98 3.77
C LEU A 38 -5.65 21.91 2.76
N ILE A 39 -4.86 21.74 1.71
CA ILE A 39 -5.08 20.72 0.69
C ILE A 39 -4.06 19.61 0.96
N ILE A 40 -4.57 18.41 1.24
CA ILE A 40 -3.77 17.21 1.48
C ILE A 40 -3.87 16.34 0.23
N ASP A 41 -2.72 15.99 -0.33
CA ASP A 41 -2.62 15.12 -1.49
C ASP A 41 -2.14 13.73 -1.03
N THR A 42 -2.97 12.73 -1.31
CA THR A 42 -2.78 11.33 -0.91
C THR A 42 -2.20 10.48 -2.03
N SER A 43 -1.86 11.08 -3.18
CA SER A 43 -1.37 10.34 -4.36
C SER A 43 -0.07 9.57 -4.07
N LEU A 44 0.80 10.13 -3.21
CA LEU A 44 2.03 9.46 -2.80
C LEU A 44 1.78 8.21 -1.97
N ALA A 45 0.81 8.26 -1.05
CA ALA A 45 0.42 7.11 -0.24
C ALA A 45 -0.17 5.98 -1.12
N ALA A 46 -1.02 6.34 -2.08
CA ALA A 46 -1.57 5.38 -3.04
C ALA A 46 -0.45 4.73 -3.89
N LEU A 47 0.50 5.53 -4.38
CA LEU A 47 1.62 5.04 -5.18
C LEU A 47 2.52 4.06 -4.40
N GLU A 48 2.81 4.37 -3.14
CA GLU A 48 3.64 3.50 -2.30
C GLU A 48 2.93 2.18 -2.02
N HIS A 49 1.62 2.22 -1.73
CA HIS A 49 0.83 1.02 -1.55
C HIS A 49 0.80 0.13 -2.80
N ASP A 50 0.58 0.74 -3.98
CA ASP A 50 0.64 0.02 -5.26
C ASP A 50 2.02 -0.63 -5.47
N ARG A 51 3.10 0.08 -5.13
CA ARG A 51 4.46 -0.45 -5.22
C ARG A 51 4.69 -1.63 -4.29
N GLU A 52 4.23 -1.56 -3.04
CA GLU A 52 4.32 -2.66 -2.09
C GLU A 52 3.60 -3.91 -2.59
N LEU A 53 2.38 -3.75 -3.12
CA LEU A 53 1.58 -4.85 -3.66
C LEU A 53 2.24 -5.50 -4.88
N ILE A 54 2.83 -4.69 -5.76
CA ILE A 54 3.63 -5.17 -6.90
C ILE A 54 4.83 -5.99 -6.39
N GLU A 55 5.63 -5.43 -5.48
CA GLU A 55 6.82 -6.11 -4.96
C GLU A 55 6.49 -7.40 -4.20
N GLU A 56 5.39 -7.43 -3.45
CA GLU A 56 4.89 -8.64 -2.78
C GLU A 56 4.51 -9.71 -3.81
N SER A 57 3.82 -9.32 -4.89
CA SER A 57 3.46 -10.23 -5.99
C SER A 57 4.69 -10.83 -6.68
N PHE A 58 5.82 -10.11 -6.69
CA PHE A 58 7.10 -10.59 -7.23
C PHE A 58 7.98 -11.28 -6.18
N ALA A 59 7.57 -11.35 -4.91
CA ALA A 59 8.39 -11.95 -3.85
C ALA A 59 8.65 -13.45 -4.07
N ASP A 60 7.72 -14.16 -4.72
CA ASP A 60 7.87 -15.58 -5.03
C ASP A 60 9.02 -15.85 -6.01
N PHE A 61 9.26 -14.94 -6.95
CA PHE A 61 10.42 -14.98 -7.84
C PHE A 61 11.73 -14.78 -7.07
N LYS A 62 11.77 -13.79 -6.16
CA LYS A 62 12.96 -13.54 -5.31
C LYS A 62 13.26 -14.70 -4.37
N LYS A 63 12.23 -15.39 -3.86
CA LYS A 63 12.37 -16.54 -2.95
C LYS A 63 12.67 -17.86 -3.68
N GLY A 64 12.75 -17.85 -5.01
CA GLY A 64 12.93 -19.07 -5.80
C GLY A 64 11.75 -20.04 -5.69
N LEU A 65 10.56 -19.55 -5.28
CA LEU A 65 9.31 -20.31 -5.22
C LEU A 65 8.66 -20.40 -6.62
N VAL A 66 9.49 -20.45 -7.64
CA VAL A 66 9.09 -20.55 -9.04
C VAL A 66 9.34 -21.99 -9.48
N VAL A 67 8.31 -22.62 -10.05
CA VAL A 67 8.41 -23.99 -10.55
C VAL A 67 8.58 -23.97 -12.06
N SER A 68 9.58 -24.69 -12.58
CA SER A 68 9.71 -24.89 -14.03
C SER A 68 8.66 -25.88 -14.52
N GLU A 69 8.31 -25.79 -15.81
CA GLU A 69 7.37 -26.72 -16.45
C GLU A 69 7.86 -28.17 -16.36
N GLU A 70 9.17 -28.39 -16.52
CA GLU A 70 9.82 -29.68 -16.31
C GLU A 70 9.67 -30.19 -14.87
N SER A 71 9.80 -29.29 -13.88
CA SER A 71 9.61 -29.63 -12.46
C SER A 71 8.16 -30.03 -12.15
N LEU A 72 7.20 -29.37 -12.81
CA LEU A 72 5.78 -29.71 -12.73
C LEU A 72 5.48 -31.04 -13.41
N LYS A 73 6.00 -31.28 -14.62
CA LYS A 73 5.87 -32.58 -15.32
C LYS A 73 6.49 -33.72 -14.51
N MET A 74 7.63 -33.50 -13.88
CA MET A 74 8.27 -34.49 -13.01
C MET A 74 7.41 -34.80 -11.76
N LYS A 75 6.85 -33.79 -11.09
CA LYS A 75 6.04 -34.00 -9.87
C LYS A 75 4.61 -34.49 -10.15
N PHE A 76 3.97 -33.99 -11.20
CA PHE A 76 2.55 -34.18 -11.48
C PHE A 76 2.27 -34.99 -12.75
N GLY A 77 3.28 -35.43 -13.49
CA GLY A 77 3.09 -36.26 -14.69
C GLY A 77 2.34 -37.56 -14.42
N LYS A 78 2.51 -38.15 -13.22
CA LYS A 78 1.72 -39.31 -12.77
C LYS A 78 0.22 -39.05 -12.62
N TYR A 79 -0.21 -37.79 -12.62
CA TYR A 79 -1.61 -37.37 -12.57
C TYR A 79 -2.12 -36.82 -13.91
N GLY A 80 -1.37 -37.01 -15.01
CA GLY A 80 -1.79 -36.60 -16.35
C GLY A 80 -1.36 -35.19 -16.77
N TRP A 81 -0.49 -34.54 -15.99
CA TRP A 81 0.12 -33.27 -16.39
C TRP A 81 1.23 -33.51 -17.44
N GLN A 82 1.03 -33.05 -18.68
CA GLN A 82 1.95 -33.29 -19.82
C GLN A 82 2.57 -32.02 -20.37
#